data_AF-A0A7V3K2S9-F1
#
_entry.id   AF-A0A7V3K2S9-F1
#
_cell.length_a   1.000
_cell.length_b   1.000
_cell.length_c   1.000
_cell.angle_alpha   90.00
_cell.angle_beta   90.00
_cell.angle_gamma   90.00
#
_symmetry.space_group_name_H-M   'P 1'
#
loop_
_entity.id
_entity.type
_entity.pdbx_description
1 polymer ?
#
loop_
_entity_poly.entity_id
_entity_poly.type
_entity_poly.pdbx_seq_one_letter_code
_entity_poly.pdbx_strand_id
1 'polypeptide(L)' 'MGTVGRKAELGVAIIVLGLLALLLPWSSATVASLDFVPSDAYSILTGTVYALGIIVILAGIAVLRLKEEE' A
#
# COMPACT_ATOMS: atom_id res chain seq x y z
N MET A 1 5.33 20.12 -22.25
CA MET A 1 4.35 19.06 -22.61
C MET A 1 4.69 17.73 -21.91
N GLY A 2 4.93 17.72 -20.57
CA GLY A 2 5.50 16.53 -19.90
C GLY A 2 5.12 16.28 -18.43
N THR A 3 4.10 16.96 -17.88
CA THR A 3 3.75 16.86 -16.45
C THR A 3 2.60 15.88 -16.18
N VAL A 4 1.54 15.93 -17.00
CA VAL A 4 0.31 15.15 -16.81
C VAL A 4 0.54 13.64 -16.87
N GLY A 5 1.37 13.16 -17.80
CA GLY A 5 1.70 11.73 -17.93
C GLY A 5 2.42 11.19 -16.69
N ARG A 6 3.44 11.91 -16.22
CA ARG A 6 4.25 11.53 -15.07
C ARG A 6 3.48 11.54 -13.75
N LYS A 7 2.53 12.46 -13.59
CA LYS A 7 1.64 12.50 -12.43
C LYS A 7 0.64 11.35 -12.43
N ALA A 8 0.04 11.05 -13.58
CA ALA A 8 -0.88 9.92 -13.72
C ALA A 8 -0.16 8.59 -13.43
N GLU A 9 1.03 8.40 -14.00
CA GLU A 9 1.89 7.24 -13.75
C GLU A 9 2.24 7.10 -12.27
N LEU A 10 2.63 8.20 -11.60
CA LEU A 10 2.95 8.20 -10.17
C LEU A 10 1.73 7.83 -9.31
N GLY A 11 0.58 8.45 -9.57
CA GLY A 11 -0.65 8.16 -8.82
C GLY A 11 -1.09 6.70 -8.96
N VAL A 12 -1.02 6.16 -10.18
CA VAL A 12 -1.32 4.74 -10.44
C VAL A 12 -0.30 3.82 -9.76
N ALA A 13 1.00 4.14 -9.82
CA ALA A 13 2.03 3.36 -9.16
C ALA A 13 1.83 3.30 -7.63
N ILE A 14 1.43 4.41 -7.02
CA ILE A 14 1.11 4.46 -5.58
C ILE A 14 -0.11 3.59 -5.26
N ILE A 15 -1.16 3.64 -6.08
CA ILE A 15 -2.34 2.78 -5.90
C ILE A 15 -1.96 1.30 -5.98
N VAL A 16 -1.15 0.92 -6.98
CA VAL A 16 -0.65 -0.45 -7.15
C VAL A 16 0.19 -0.88 -5.94
N LEU A 17 1.07 -0.02 -5.43
CA LEU A 17 1.85 -0.30 -4.21
C LEU A 17 0.94 -0.55 -3.00
N GLY A 18 -0.12 0.25 -2.85
CA GLY A 18 -1.10 0.04 -1.79
C GLY A 18 -1.84 -1.29 -1.93
N LEU A 19 -2.24 -1.67 -3.14
CA LEU A 19 -2.86 -2.99 -3.40
C LEU A 19 -1.90 -4.14 -3.11
N LEU A 20 -0.62 -4.02 -3.49
CA LEU A 20 0.40 -5.01 -3.17
C LEU A 20 0.60 -5.13 -1.65
N ALA A 21 0.58 -4.01 -0.92
CA ALA A 21 0.67 -4.02 0.53
C ALA A 21 -0.51 -4.78 1.18
N LEU A 22 -1.72 -4.66 0.63
CA LEU A 22 -2.88 -5.45 1.09
C LEU A 22 -2.74 -6.95 0.81
N LEU A 23 -1.96 -7.35 -0.19
CA LEU A 23 -1.72 -8.77 -0.52
C LEU A 23 -0.55 -9.38 0.26
N LEU A 24 0.34 -8.56 0.85
CA LEU A 24 1.50 -9.04 1.59
C LEU A 24 1.17 -9.95 2.78
N PRO A 25 0.16 -9.66 3.62
CA PRO A 25 -0.20 -10.56 4.72
C PRO A 25 -0.54 -11.97 4.23
N TRP A 26 -1.25 -12.08 3.10
CA TRP A 26 -1.59 -13.38 2.52
C TRP A 26 -0.34 -14.18 2.13
N SER A 27 0.65 -13.55 1.50
CA SER A 27 1.92 -14.20 1.15
C SER A 27 2.79 -14.57 2.35
N SER A 28 2.65 -13.86 3.48
CA SER A 28 3.48 -14.05 4.68
C SER A 28 2.82 -14.92 5.75
N ALA A 29 1.59 -15.37 5.54
CA ALA A 29 0.84 -16.20 6.49
C ALA A 29 1.56 -17.49 6.87
N THR A 30 2.30 -18.11 5.94
CA THR A 30 3.12 -19.30 6.20
C THR A 30 4.28 -19.04 7.17
N VAL A 31 4.77 -17.79 7.24
CA VAL A 31 5.80 -17.39 8.19
C VAL A 31 5.21 -17.23 9.59
N ALA A 32 3.94 -16.81 9.68
CA ALA A 32 3.22 -16.67 10.94
C ALA A 32 2.91 -17.99 11.64
N SER A 33 2.89 -19.11 10.89
CA SER A 33 2.65 -20.44 11.46
C SER A 33 3.90 -21.09 12.06
N LEU A 34 5.04 -20.38 12.11
CA LEU A 34 6.26 -20.88 12.73
C LEU A 34 6.19 -20.72 14.25
N ASP A 35 6.49 -21.79 14.99
CA ASP A 35 6.33 -21.87 16.46
C ASP A 35 7.11 -20.81 17.26
N PHE A 36 8.10 -20.17 16.66
CA PHE A 36 8.91 -19.11 17.28
C PHE A 36 8.37 -17.70 17.05
N VAL A 37 7.34 -17.52 16.20
CA VAL A 37 6.73 -16.22 15.92
C VAL A 37 5.53 -16.03 16.85
N PRO A 38 5.54 -15.00 17.73
CA PRO A 38 4.37 -14.70 18.54
C PRO A 38 3.17 -14.33 17.65
N SER A 39 2.05 -15.04 17.82
CA SER A 39 0.81 -14.82 17.07
C SER A 39 0.31 -13.36 17.15
N ASP A 40 0.54 -12.73 18.29
CA ASP A 40 0.09 -11.37 18.58
C ASP A 40 0.89 -10.34 17.78
N ALA A 41 2.21 -10.55 17.63
CA ALA A 41 3.07 -9.68 16.84
C ALA A 41 2.70 -9.72 15.35
N TYR A 42 2.41 -10.91 14.83
CA TYR A 42 1.96 -11.06 13.44
C TYR A 42 0.59 -10.41 13.21
N SER A 43 -0.33 -10.54 14.16
CA SER A 43 -1.67 -9.92 14.06
C SER A 43 -1.60 -8.39 14.05
N ILE A 44 -0.77 -7.79 14.92
CA ILE A 44 -0.54 -6.33 14.94
C ILE A 44 0.12 -5.86 13.64
N LEU A 45 1.14 -6.58 13.16
CA LEU A 45 1.82 -6.27 11.92
C LEU A 45 0.85 -6.31 10.73
N THR A 46 0.04 -7.36 10.65
CA THR A 46 -0.98 -7.55 9.60
C THR A 46 -1.99 -6.41 9.61
N GLY A 47 -2.53 -6.05 10.78
CA GLY A 47 -3.46 -4.93 10.91
C GLY A 47 -2.85 -3.60 10.48
N THR A 48 -1.58 -3.37 10.85
CA THR A 48 -0.84 -2.14 10.48
C THR A 48 -0.59 -2.07 8.98
N VAL A 49 -0.19 -3.18 8.35
CA VAL A 49 0.05 -3.26 6.90
C VAL A 49 -1.25 -3.05 6.12
N TYR A 50 -2.38 -3.58 6.59
CA TYR A 50 -3.68 -3.31 5.99
C TYR A 50 -4.07 -1.82 6.08
N ALA A 51 -3.94 -1.23 7.26
CA ALA A 51 -4.24 0.20 7.45
C ALA A 51 -3.36 1.09 6.57
N LEU A 52 -2.05 0.81 6.53
CA LEU A 52 -1.11 1.55 5.67
C LEU A 52 -1.42 1.34 4.18
N GLY A 53 -1.74 0.12 3.75
CA GLY A 53 -2.11 -0.16 2.37
C GLY A 53 -3.30 0.68 1.90
N ILE A 54 -4.34 0.81 2.75
CA ILE A 54 -5.49 1.68 2.46
C ILE A 54 -5.06 3.15 2.37
N ILE A 55 -4.27 3.64 3.31
CA ILE A 55 -3.78 5.03 3.31
C ILE A 55 -2.96 5.31 2.05
N VAL A 56 -2.11 4.38 1.62
CA VAL A 56 -1.31 4.49 0.40
C VAL A 56 -2.21 4.57 -0.83
N ILE A 57 -3.26 3.74 -0.95
CA ILE A 57 -4.24 3.83 -2.04
C ILE A 57 -4.89 5.22 -2.05
N LEU A 58 -5.34 5.71 -0.89
CA LEU A 58 -5.95 7.03 -0.78
C LEU A 58 -4.97 8.15 -1.17
N ALA A 59 -3.69 8.04 -0.81
CA ALA A 59 -2.65 8.97 -1.22
C ALA A 59 -2.47 8.96 -2.75
N GLY A 60 -2.46 7.80 -3.40
CA GLY A 60 -2.40 7.70 -4.86
C GLY A 60 -3.61 8.31 -5.55
N ILE A 61 -4.82 8.10 -5.01
CA ILE A 61 -6.04 8.78 -5.48
C ILE A 61 -5.91 10.30 -5.29
N ALA A 62 -5.41 10.76 -4.14
CA ALA A 62 -5.19 12.18 -3.89
C ALA A 62 -4.19 12.80 -4.88
N VAL A 63 -3.11 12.10 -5.21
CA VAL A 63 -2.14 12.52 -6.25
C VAL A 63 -2.81 12.69 -7.60
N LEU A 64 -3.69 11.78 -8.00
CA LEU A 64 -4.45 11.90 -9.26
C LEU A 64 -5.43 13.09 -9.24
N ARG A 65 -5.93 13.47 -8.05
CA ARG A 65 -6.92 14.54 -7.86
C ARG A 65 -6.33 15.92 -7.57
N LEU A 66 -5.05 16.02 -7.21
CA LEU A 66 -4.37 17.30 -7.04
C LEU A 66 -4.45 18.11 -8.34
N LYS A 67 -4.60 19.43 -8.25
CA LYS A 67 -4.53 20.29 -9.43
C LYS A 67 -3.06 20.53 -9.77
N GLU A 68 -2.67 20.48 -11.04
CA GLU A 68 -1.35 20.97 -11.43
C GLU A 68 -1.40 22.50 -11.32
N GLU A 69 -0.58 23.09 -10.46
CA GLU A 69 -0.35 24.53 -10.50
C GLU A 69 0.52 24.81 -11.74
N GLU A 70 -0.03 25.57 -12.69
CA GLU A 70 0.66 26.05 -13.90
C GLU A 70 1.72 27.11 -13.58
#